data_AF-A0ABD3DF86-F1
#
_entry.id   AF-A0ABD3DF86-F1
#
_cell.length_a   1.000
_cell.length_b   1.000
_cell.length_c   1.000
_cell.angle_alpha   90.00
_cell.angle_beta   90.00
_cell.angle_gamma   90.00
#
_symmetry.space_group_name_H-M   'P 1'
#
loop_
_entity.id
_entity.type
_entity.pdbx_description
1 polymer ?
#
loop_
_entity_poly.entity_id
_entity_poly.type
_entity_poly.pdbx_seq_one_letter_code
_entity_poly.pdbx_strand_id
1 'polypeptide(L)'
;MARVSNGMITCLNVITILIAFSAIGFSLWFHVKSESPCQRVLKTPLLVVGGVLLVVSLAGLVGSCCRVTLLLWLYLFVLFVLILGLIAFTVFAIIVTNRGVGQAISRQGIGEHRLGDYSKWLQKYVINEKNWEEIKSCLVGVNLCGAIQSGKDEEFYQHKMTPILSGCCKPPNYCGFQFKNATYWTIPKAGPAEPEPDCKIWSNVQTELCFDCESCKAAVLYNIKREWRMLAIINVCILVVVITVYSIGCCALRNTRYDHKRQNGRP
;
A
#
# COMPACT_ATOMS: atom_id res chain seq x y z
N MET A 1 -20.22 -31.99 -8.74
CA MET A 1 -19.89 -30.58 -8.41
C MET A 1 -19.26 -30.38 -7.03
N ALA A 2 -19.74 -31.01 -5.94
CA ALA A 2 -19.19 -30.79 -4.59
C ALA A 2 -17.72 -31.22 -4.37
N ARG A 3 -17.23 -32.29 -5.04
CA ARG A 3 -15.83 -32.76 -4.87
C ARG A 3 -14.78 -31.83 -5.49
N VAL A 4 -15.08 -31.25 -6.66
CA VAL A 4 -14.17 -30.30 -7.34
C VAL A 4 -14.14 -28.95 -6.60
N SER A 5 -15.30 -28.51 -6.09
CA SER A 5 -15.41 -27.28 -5.29
C SER A 5 -14.63 -27.36 -3.97
N ASN A 6 -14.71 -28.50 -3.25
CA ASN A 6 -13.91 -28.70 -2.03
C ASN A 6 -12.40 -28.77 -2.31
N GLY A 7 -12.01 -29.42 -3.41
CA GLY A 7 -10.61 -29.46 -3.85
C GLY A 7 -10.05 -28.06 -4.15
N MET A 8 -10.81 -27.24 -4.88
CA MET A 8 -10.43 -25.86 -5.20
C MET A 8 -10.33 -24.97 -3.96
N ILE A 9 -11.30 -25.06 -3.05
CA ILE A 9 -11.28 -24.32 -1.77
C ILE A 9 -10.08 -24.75 -0.92
N THR A 10 -9.78 -26.04 -0.87
CA THR A 10 -8.62 -26.57 -0.13
C THR A 10 -7.32 -26.07 -0.75
N CYS A 11 -7.15 -26.12 -2.08
CA CYS A 11 -5.98 -25.57 -2.76
C CYS A 11 -5.80 -24.06 -2.51
N LEU A 12 -6.87 -23.26 -2.60
CA LEU A 12 -6.82 -21.83 -2.33
C LEU A 12 -6.41 -21.52 -0.88
N ASN A 13 -6.94 -22.28 0.09
CA ASN A 13 -6.55 -22.13 1.49
C ASN A 13 -5.11 -22.57 1.75
N VAL A 14 -4.62 -23.62 1.09
CA VAL A 14 -3.22 -24.05 1.20
C VAL A 14 -2.27 -22.99 0.63
N ILE A 15 -2.58 -22.43 -0.56
CA ILE A 15 -1.77 -21.36 -1.16
C ILE A 15 -1.73 -20.12 -0.25
N THR A 16 -2.88 -19.73 0.30
CA THR A 16 -2.94 -18.58 1.21
C THR A 16 -2.20 -18.82 2.53
N ILE A 17 -2.21 -20.04 3.06
CA ILE A 17 -1.38 -20.43 4.21
C ILE A 17 0.11 -20.29 3.89
N LEU A 18 0.56 -20.75 2.71
CA LEU A 18 1.96 -20.61 2.29
C LEU A 18 2.38 -19.14 2.18
N ILE A 19 1.51 -18.28 1.63
CA ILE A 19 1.73 -16.83 1.56
C ILE A 19 1.76 -16.20 2.95
N ALA A 20 0.87 -16.64 3.86
CA ALA A 20 0.83 -16.13 5.22
C ALA A 20 2.11 -16.50 6.00
N PHE A 21 2.55 -17.75 5.91
CA PHE A 21 3.80 -18.20 6.54
C PHE A 21 5.03 -17.51 5.95
N SER A 22 5.08 -17.28 4.64
CA SER A 22 6.20 -16.54 4.04
C SER A 22 6.21 -15.07 4.48
N ALA A 23 5.05 -14.42 4.57
CA ALA A 23 4.92 -13.05 5.09
C ALA A 23 5.35 -12.94 6.55
N ILE A 24 4.86 -13.84 7.42
CA ILE A 24 5.25 -13.88 8.85
C ILE A 24 6.74 -14.23 8.98
N GLY A 25 7.22 -15.22 8.25
CA GLY A 25 8.62 -15.64 8.24
C GLY A 25 9.56 -14.51 7.84
N PHE A 26 9.21 -13.74 6.80
CA PHE A 26 9.96 -12.57 6.37
C PHE A 26 9.93 -11.45 7.44
N SER A 27 8.77 -11.24 8.08
CA SER A 27 8.67 -10.28 9.19
C SER A 27 9.48 -10.68 10.43
N LEU A 28 9.53 -11.98 10.75
CA LEU A 28 10.31 -12.50 11.88
C LEU A 28 11.81 -12.58 11.56
N TRP A 29 12.17 -12.79 10.29
CA TRP A 29 13.55 -12.72 9.83
C TRP A 29 14.15 -11.34 10.08
N PHE A 30 13.36 -10.27 9.89
CA PHE A 30 13.76 -8.92 10.26
C PHE A 30 13.95 -8.75 11.77
N HIS A 31 13.28 -9.53 12.62
CA HIS A 31 13.51 -9.50 14.06
C HIS A 31 14.88 -10.08 14.47
N VAL A 32 15.44 -10.99 13.66
CA VAL A 32 16.65 -11.76 14.01
C VAL A 32 17.91 -11.20 13.36
N LYS A 33 17.79 -10.60 12.16
CA LYS A 33 18.91 -9.91 11.49
C LYS A 33 18.91 -8.41 11.79
N SER A 34 20.07 -7.77 11.68
CA SER A 34 20.22 -6.31 11.81
C SER A 34 19.18 -5.57 10.97
N GLU A 35 18.21 -4.93 11.62
CA GLU A 35 17.10 -4.25 10.95
C GLU A 35 17.60 -3.03 10.18
N SER A 36 17.34 -2.99 8.87
CA SER A 36 17.47 -1.75 8.11
C SER A 36 16.28 -0.82 8.40
N PRO A 37 16.43 0.51 8.23
CA PRO A 37 15.35 1.44 8.54
C PRO A 37 14.06 1.17 7.74
N CYS A 38 14.17 0.68 6.50
CA CYS A 38 13.01 0.29 5.69
C CYS A 38 12.31 -0.97 6.18
N GLN A 39 13.07 -1.93 6.71
CA GLN A 39 12.50 -3.16 7.23
C GLN A 39 11.61 -2.87 8.44
N ARG A 40 12.02 -1.92 9.30
CA ARG A 40 11.23 -1.47 10.44
C ARG A 40 9.86 -0.93 10.03
N VAL A 41 9.79 -0.12 8.97
CA VAL A 41 8.54 0.45 8.43
C VAL A 41 7.62 -0.63 7.84
N LEU A 42 8.19 -1.66 7.20
CA LEU A 42 7.43 -2.73 6.52
C LEU A 42 7.04 -3.91 7.42
N LYS A 43 7.76 -4.11 8.53
CA LYS A 43 7.62 -5.28 9.40
C LYS A 43 6.23 -5.41 10.03
N THR A 44 5.77 -4.39 10.75
CA THR A 44 4.47 -4.41 11.43
C THR A 44 3.29 -4.66 10.48
N PRO A 45 3.15 -3.97 9.33
CA PRO A 45 2.06 -4.27 8.42
C PRO A 45 2.14 -5.68 7.84
N LEU A 46 3.35 -6.19 7.56
CA LEU A 46 3.52 -7.55 7.04
C LEU A 46 3.12 -8.62 8.06
N LEU A 47 3.47 -8.44 9.34
CA LEU A 47 3.10 -9.35 10.42
C LEU A 47 1.59 -9.38 10.64
N VAL A 48 0.94 -8.21 10.66
CA VAL A 48 -0.52 -8.10 10.83
C VAL A 48 -1.24 -8.76 9.65
N VAL A 49 -0.84 -8.45 8.41
CA VAL A 49 -1.44 -9.05 7.20
C VAL A 49 -1.24 -10.56 7.17
N GLY A 50 -0.02 -11.04 7.44
CA GLY A 50 0.27 -12.46 7.51
C GLY A 50 -0.55 -13.18 8.59
N GLY A 51 -0.68 -12.59 9.78
CA GLY A 51 -1.50 -13.13 10.87
C GLY A 51 -2.97 -13.24 10.51
N VAL A 52 -3.56 -12.18 9.93
CA VAL A 52 -4.95 -12.19 9.47
C VAL A 52 -5.18 -13.25 8.38
N LEU A 53 -4.29 -13.33 7.39
CA LEU A 53 -4.38 -14.34 6.33
C LEU A 53 -4.33 -15.76 6.91
N LEU A 54 -3.44 -16.03 7.86
CA LEU A 54 -3.32 -17.34 8.49
C LEU A 54 -4.60 -17.76 9.22
N VAL A 55 -5.21 -16.85 9.98
CA VAL A 55 -6.48 -17.11 10.70
C VAL A 55 -7.60 -17.44 9.73
N VAL A 56 -7.75 -16.64 8.66
CA VAL A 56 -8.78 -16.85 7.64
C VAL A 56 -8.60 -18.20 6.94
N SER A 57 -7.37 -18.55 6.57
CA SER A 57 -7.12 -19.79 5.84
C SER A 57 -7.24 -21.05 6.69
N LEU A 58 -6.87 -21.00 7.99
CA LEU A 58 -7.10 -22.11 8.92
C LEU A 58 -8.60 -22.36 9.11
N ALA A 59 -9.39 -21.30 9.28
CA ALA A 59 -10.85 -21.41 9.37
C ALA A 59 -11.43 -22.03 8.08
N GLY A 60 -10.91 -21.66 6.91
CA GLY A 60 -11.29 -22.25 5.62
C GLY A 60 -10.90 -23.73 5.46
N LEU A 61 -9.74 -24.15 5.97
CA LEU A 61 -9.27 -25.53 5.91
C LEU A 61 -10.10 -26.46 6.81
N VAL A 62 -10.31 -26.05 8.07
CA VAL A 62 -11.22 -26.75 9.00
C VAL A 62 -12.63 -26.81 8.39
N GLY A 63 -13.04 -25.69 7.73
CA GLY A 63 -14.16 -25.53 6.79
C GLY A 63 -14.45 -26.75 5.93
N SER A 64 -13.43 -27.15 5.17
CA SER A 64 -13.50 -28.11 4.08
C SER A 64 -13.50 -29.58 4.54
N CYS A 65 -12.80 -29.89 5.65
CA CYS A 65 -12.47 -31.26 6.02
C CYS A 65 -13.65 -32.08 6.60
N CYS A 66 -14.55 -31.47 7.38
CA CYS A 66 -15.46 -32.27 8.22
C CYS A 66 -16.91 -32.39 7.72
N ARG A 67 -17.29 -31.82 6.56
CA ARG A 67 -18.67 -31.93 5.99
C ARG A 67 -19.81 -31.67 7.00
N VAL A 68 -19.54 -30.90 8.05
CA VAL A 68 -20.53 -30.60 9.10
C VAL A 68 -21.32 -29.37 8.68
N THR A 69 -22.65 -29.39 8.79
CA THR A 69 -23.51 -28.23 8.50
C THR A 69 -23.13 -27.00 9.32
N LEU A 70 -22.64 -27.21 10.55
CA LEU A 70 -22.08 -26.17 11.42
C LEU A 70 -20.83 -25.52 10.80
N LEU A 71 -19.98 -26.30 10.14
CA LEU A 71 -18.77 -25.84 9.49
C LEU A 71 -19.04 -25.03 8.23
N LEU A 72 -20.04 -25.42 7.44
CA LEU A 72 -20.50 -24.61 6.31
C LEU A 72 -21.11 -23.28 6.78
N TRP A 73 -21.80 -23.29 7.93
CA TRP A 73 -22.36 -22.07 8.53
C TRP A 73 -21.26 -21.14 9.06
N LEU A 74 -20.24 -21.69 9.73
CA LEU A 74 -19.06 -20.96 10.19
C LEU A 74 -18.26 -20.39 9.01
N TYR A 75 -18.07 -21.16 7.94
CA TYR A 75 -17.42 -20.71 6.71
C TYR A 75 -18.13 -19.51 6.08
N LEU A 76 -19.47 -19.58 5.95
CA LEU A 76 -20.27 -18.45 5.45
C LEU A 76 -20.21 -17.24 6.40
N PHE A 77 -20.20 -17.45 7.72
CA PHE A 77 -20.03 -16.36 8.67
C PHE A 77 -18.68 -15.66 8.51
N VAL A 78 -17.58 -16.41 8.40
CA VAL A 78 -16.24 -15.85 8.17
C VAL A 78 -16.18 -15.10 6.84
N LEU A 79 -16.72 -15.66 5.75
CA LEU A 79 -16.79 -14.96 4.46
C LEU A 79 -17.61 -13.67 4.54
N PHE A 80 -18.72 -13.67 5.28
CA PHE A 80 -19.53 -12.47 5.48
C PHE A 80 -18.75 -11.38 6.22
N VAL A 81 -18.06 -11.74 7.32
CA VAL A 81 -17.18 -10.80 8.04
C VAL A 81 -16.05 -10.30 7.15
N LEU A 82 -15.45 -11.17 6.32
CA LEU A 82 -14.44 -10.79 5.35
C LEU A 82 -14.98 -9.78 4.32
N ILE A 83 -16.17 -10.00 3.77
CA ILE A 83 -16.82 -9.05 2.85
C ILE A 83 -16.99 -7.69 3.53
N LEU A 84 -17.53 -7.64 4.76
CA LEU A 84 -17.69 -6.39 5.51
C LEU A 84 -16.34 -5.68 5.72
N GLY A 85 -15.30 -6.43 6.09
CA GLY A 85 -13.94 -5.91 6.25
C GLY A 85 -13.36 -5.35 4.95
N LEU A 86 -13.52 -6.05 3.84
CA LEU A 86 -13.06 -5.62 2.51
C LEU A 86 -13.82 -4.37 2.02
N ILE A 87 -15.13 -4.25 2.31
CA ILE A 87 -15.93 -3.05 2.00
C ILE A 87 -15.47 -1.87 2.88
N ALA A 88 -15.29 -2.09 4.18
CA ALA A 88 -14.81 -1.04 5.07
C ALA A 88 -13.43 -0.53 4.64
N PHE A 89 -12.53 -1.45 4.27
CA PHE A 89 -11.20 -1.11 3.75
C PHE A 89 -11.26 -0.36 2.42
N THR A 90 -12.09 -0.76 1.45
CA THR A 90 -12.22 0.00 0.19
C THR A 90 -12.73 1.40 0.44
N VAL A 91 -13.78 1.57 1.26
CA VAL A 91 -14.32 2.89 1.59
C VAL A 91 -13.24 3.77 2.24
N PHE A 92 -12.52 3.23 3.22
CA PHE A 92 -11.43 3.93 3.87
C PHE A 92 -10.31 4.30 2.88
N ALA A 93 -9.87 3.36 2.04
CA ALA A 93 -8.85 3.61 1.02
C ALA A 93 -9.27 4.71 0.04
N ILE A 94 -10.53 4.74 -0.38
CA ILE A 94 -11.09 5.78 -1.25
C ILE A 94 -11.07 7.14 -0.54
N ILE A 95 -11.49 7.21 0.73
CA ILE A 95 -11.50 8.45 1.53
C ILE A 95 -10.07 9.00 1.72
N VAL A 96 -9.10 8.12 1.96
CA VAL A 96 -7.70 8.53 2.20
C VAL A 96 -7.01 8.95 0.90
N THR A 97 -7.33 8.30 -0.23
CA THR A 97 -6.70 8.58 -1.53
C THR A 97 -7.34 9.73 -2.30
N ASN A 98 -8.65 9.95 -2.14
CA ASN A 98 -9.32 11.10 -2.72
C ASN A 98 -9.28 12.28 -1.76
N ARG A 99 -8.86 13.43 -2.27
CA ARG A 99 -9.35 14.69 -1.70
C ARG A 99 -10.83 14.74 -2.02
N GLY A 100 -11.65 15.03 -1.02
CA GLY A 100 -13.10 14.86 -1.09
C GLY A 100 -13.72 15.24 -2.44
N VAL A 101 -14.77 14.51 -2.78
CA VAL A 101 -15.66 14.68 -3.95
C VAL A 101 -16.18 16.13 -4.14
N GLY A 102 -15.87 17.08 -3.25
CA GLY A 102 -16.16 18.50 -3.38
C GLY A 102 -14.92 19.38 -3.31
N GLN A 103 -14.14 19.47 -4.40
CA GLN A 103 -13.39 20.66 -4.80
C GLN A 103 -12.75 20.44 -6.18
N ALA A 104 -13.61 20.21 -7.18
CA ALA A 104 -13.26 20.50 -8.56
C ALA A 104 -13.36 22.01 -8.76
N ILE A 105 -12.33 22.76 -8.35
CA ILE A 105 -11.93 24.09 -8.86
C ILE A 105 -10.56 24.38 -8.22
N SER A 106 -9.48 24.13 -8.96
CA SER A 106 -8.35 25.06 -8.99
C SER A 106 -7.59 24.85 -10.29
N ARG A 107 -7.42 25.96 -11.00
CA ARG A 107 -6.93 26.10 -12.37
C ARG A 107 -5.48 25.60 -12.50
N GLN A 108 -5.26 24.87 -13.59
CA GLN A 108 -4.15 25.00 -14.55
C GLN A 108 -2.92 25.82 -14.08
N GLY A 109 -1.78 25.12 -13.94
CA GLY A 109 -0.48 25.77 -13.78
C GLY A 109 0.63 24.82 -13.34
N ILE A 110 1.21 24.11 -14.32
CA ILE A 110 2.62 23.68 -14.41
C ILE A 110 3.23 23.02 -13.15
N GLY A 111 3.29 21.68 -13.21
CA GLY A 111 4.29 20.80 -12.62
C GLY A 111 5.00 21.24 -11.34
N GLU A 112 4.39 21.00 -10.19
CA GLU A 112 5.05 20.53 -8.96
C GLU A 112 3.94 20.13 -7.97
N HIS A 113 3.97 18.89 -7.47
CA HIS A 113 2.91 18.32 -6.64
C HIS A 113 2.93 19.02 -5.27
N ARG A 114 2.02 19.97 -5.00
CA ARG A 114 1.96 20.62 -3.69
C ARG A 114 1.48 19.62 -2.63
N LEU A 115 2.06 19.63 -1.42
CA LEU A 115 1.56 18.84 -0.28
C LEU A 115 0.09 19.10 0.01
N GLY A 116 -0.29 20.35 -0.24
CA GLY A 116 -1.65 20.79 -0.25
C GLY A 116 -2.49 20.17 -1.36
N ASP A 117 -2.20 18.97 -1.90
CA ASP A 117 -3.04 18.09 -2.76
C ASP A 117 -3.36 16.69 -2.19
N TYR A 118 -3.05 16.43 -0.90
CA TYR A 118 -3.36 15.17 -0.20
C TYR A 118 -4.43 15.29 0.90
N SER A 119 -5.02 14.17 1.34
CA SER A 119 -5.99 14.16 2.44
C SER A 119 -5.28 14.52 3.76
N LYS A 120 -5.95 15.31 4.62
CA LYS A 120 -5.35 15.75 5.90
C LYS A 120 -4.93 14.57 6.78
N TRP A 121 -5.68 13.47 6.73
CA TRP A 121 -5.34 12.25 7.45
C TRP A 121 -4.04 11.64 6.94
N LEU A 122 -3.90 11.48 5.61
CA LEU A 122 -2.69 10.89 5.02
C LEU A 122 -1.46 11.76 5.29
N GLN A 123 -1.61 13.09 5.14
CA GLN A 123 -0.54 14.04 5.43
C GLN A 123 -0.11 13.95 6.90
N LYS A 124 -1.06 13.96 7.84
CA LYS A 124 -0.76 13.87 9.28
C LYS A 124 -0.14 12.53 9.68
N TYR A 125 -0.54 11.43 9.04
CA TYR A 125 -0.01 10.11 9.34
C TYR A 125 1.41 9.90 8.79
N VAL A 126 1.68 10.37 7.55
CA VAL A 126 2.97 10.13 6.88
C VAL A 126 4.02 11.17 7.27
N ILE A 127 3.64 12.43 7.49
CA ILE A 127 4.56 13.56 7.74
C ILE A 127 4.57 13.97 9.22
N ASN A 128 4.09 13.12 10.13
CA ASN A 128 4.41 13.36 11.54
C ASN A 128 5.92 13.19 11.75
N GLU A 129 6.50 13.89 12.73
CA GLU A 129 7.94 13.88 12.98
C GLU A 129 8.47 12.44 13.13
N LYS A 130 7.78 11.61 13.92
CA LYS A 130 8.20 10.24 14.17
C LYS A 130 8.19 9.34 12.91
N ASN A 131 7.10 9.31 12.14
CA ASN A 131 7.05 8.39 10.99
C ASN A 131 7.87 8.96 9.82
N TRP A 132 7.95 10.29 9.68
CA TRP A 132 8.81 10.90 8.66
C TRP A 132 10.28 10.56 8.89
N GLU A 133 10.79 10.62 10.11
CA GLU A 133 12.18 10.24 10.40
C GLU A 133 12.46 8.75 10.09
N GLU A 134 11.51 7.85 10.35
CA GLU A 134 11.62 6.43 9.95
C GLU A 134 11.58 6.25 8.42
N ILE A 135 10.76 7.02 7.71
CA ILE A 135 10.71 7.00 6.24
C ILE A 135 11.99 7.60 5.65
N LYS A 136 12.44 8.75 6.14
CA LYS A 136 13.67 9.44 5.70
C LYS A 136 14.89 8.55 5.89
N SER A 137 15.06 7.98 7.08
CA SER A 137 16.16 7.03 7.34
C SER A 137 16.10 5.81 6.42
N CYS A 138 14.90 5.35 6.04
CA CYS A 138 14.72 4.35 5.00
C CYS A 138 15.18 4.84 3.62
N LEU A 139 14.75 6.02 3.17
CA LEU A 139 15.13 6.58 1.85
C LEU A 139 16.65 6.81 1.74
N VAL A 140 17.28 7.30 2.80
CA VAL A 140 18.74 7.46 2.89
C VAL A 140 19.42 6.09 2.92
N GLY A 141 18.91 5.16 3.72
CA GLY A 141 19.47 3.81 3.89
C GLY A 141 19.46 2.95 2.63
N VAL A 142 18.48 3.11 1.74
CA VAL A 142 18.45 2.41 0.44
C VAL A 142 19.27 3.12 -0.63
N ASN A 143 19.94 4.22 -0.29
CA ASN A 143 20.65 5.08 -1.22
C ASN A 143 19.77 5.47 -2.43
N LEU A 144 18.56 5.98 -2.15
CA LEU A 144 17.55 6.33 -3.17
C LEU A 144 18.17 7.16 -4.32
N CYS A 145 18.97 8.16 -3.98
CA CYS A 145 19.58 9.08 -4.92
C CYS A 145 20.87 8.56 -5.55
N GLY A 146 21.47 7.48 -5.01
CA GLY A 146 22.61 6.81 -5.65
C GLY A 146 22.25 6.20 -7.01
N ALA A 147 20.99 5.78 -7.19
CA ALA A 147 20.50 5.23 -8.45
C ALA A 147 20.55 6.20 -9.65
N ILE A 148 20.69 7.50 -9.38
CA ILE A 148 20.82 8.55 -10.41
C ILE A 148 22.20 9.17 -10.48
N GLN A 149 23.10 8.82 -9.56
CA GLN A 149 24.46 9.35 -9.55
C GLN A 149 25.34 8.76 -10.66
N SER A 150 24.92 7.61 -11.22
CA SER A 150 25.66 6.87 -12.25
C SER A 150 25.23 7.27 -13.67
N GLY A 151 25.81 8.35 -14.20
CA GLY A 151 26.08 8.54 -15.63
C GLY A 151 24.90 8.60 -16.60
N LYS A 152 23.75 9.15 -16.20
CA LYS A 152 22.67 9.46 -17.16
C LYS A 152 22.75 10.91 -17.62
N ASP A 153 22.38 11.19 -18.87
CA ASP A 153 22.48 12.52 -19.49
C ASP A 153 21.46 13.52 -18.91
N GLU A 154 21.72 14.82 -19.06
CA GLU A 154 20.82 15.93 -18.66
C GLU A 154 19.36 15.71 -19.10
N GLU A 155 19.16 15.12 -20.27
CA GLU A 155 17.87 14.80 -20.86
C GLU A 155 17.08 13.74 -20.07
N PHE A 156 17.77 12.78 -19.43
CA PHE A 156 17.13 11.79 -18.55
C PHE A 156 16.56 12.46 -17.29
N TYR A 157 17.25 13.46 -16.74
CA TYR A 157 16.79 14.21 -15.57
C TYR A 157 15.56 15.07 -15.87
N GLN A 158 15.41 15.52 -17.12
CA GLN A 158 14.28 16.33 -17.53
C GLN A 158 13.03 15.50 -17.90
N HIS A 159 13.20 14.29 -18.45
CA HIS A 159 12.08 13.54 -19.04
C HIS A 159 11.75 12.17 -18.42
N LYS A 160 12.65 11.53 -17.67
CA LYS A 160 12.46 10.13 -17.22
C LYS A 160 12.58 9.90 -15.70
N MET A 161 12.49 10.94 -14.88
CA MET A 161 12.52 10.79 -13.43
C MET A 161 11.18 10.41 -12.83
N THR A 162 11.20 9.50 -11.86
CA THR A 162 10.03 9.22 -11.03
C THR A 162 9.79 10.38 -10.07
N PRO A 163 8.53 10.66 -9.66
CA PRO A 163 8.22 11.79 -8.79
C PRO A 163 9.01 11.82 -7.47
N ILE A 164 9.25 10.65 -6.86
CA ILE A 164 10.02 10.54 -5.61
C ILE A 164 11.49 10.92 -5.80
N LEU A 165 12.04 10.61 -6.97
CA LEU A 165 13.42 10.90 -7.31
C LEU A 165 13.60 12.40 -7.61
N SER A 166 12.66 12.99 -8.35
CA SER A 166 12.65 14.43 -8.59
C SER A 166 12.40 15.25 -7.33
N GLY A 167 11.53 14.78 -6.42
CA GLY A 167 11.17 15.51 -5.21
C GLY A 167 12.21 15.45 -4.09
N CYS A 168 12.97 14.34 -3.99
CA CYS A 168 13.91 14.13 -2.87
C CYS A 168 15.38 14.33 -3.26
N CYS A 169 15.75 14.10 -4.52
CA CYS A 169 17.16 14.07 -4.95
C CYS A 169 17.59 15.31 -5.75
N LYS A 170 16.66 16.22 -6.05
CA LYS A 170 16.90 17.43 -6.83
C LYS A 170 16.24 18.62 -6.11
N PRO A 171 16.81 19.84 -6.17
CA PRO A 171 16.13 21.04 -5.73
C PRO A 171 14.93 21.36 -6.64
N PRO A 172 13.89 22.02 -6.11
CA PRO A 172 12.79 22.52 -6.93
C PRO A 172 13.27 23.47 -8.04
N ASN A 173 12.57 23.49 -9.17
CA ASN A 173 13.02 24.27 -10.34
C ASN A 173 12.97 25.79 -10.07
N TYR A 174 12.01 26.23 -9.25
CA TYR A 174 11.85 27.65 -8.90
C TYR A 174 12.99 28.21 -8.05
N CYS A 175 13.86 27.37 -7.46
CA CYS A 175 15.02 27.87 -6.71
C CYS A 175 16.08 28.53 -7.62
N GLY A 176 16.05 28.25 -8.93
CA GLY A 176 16.99 28.83 -9.90
C GLY A 176 18.44 28.34 -9.72
N PHE A 177 18.65 27.20 -9.08
CA PHE A 177 19.99 26.64 -8.88
C PHE A 177 20.55 26.12 -10.21
N GLN A 178 21.86 26.26 -10.39
CA GLN A 178 22.53 25.82 -11.61
C GLN A 178 22.90 24.34 -11.51
N PHE A 179 22.51 23.56 -12.51
CA PHE A 179 22.83 22.15 -12.61
C PHE A 179 24.34 21.94 -12.78
N LYS A 180 24.89 21.01 -12.01
CA LYS A 180 26.26 20.50 -12.21
C LYS A 180 26.26 18.99 -12.37
N ASN A 181 25.54 18.29 -11.51
CA ASN A 181 25.35 16.85 -11.56
C ASN A 181 23.99 16.49 -10.92
N ALA A 182 23.57 15.22 -11.05
CA ALA A 182 22.31 14.66 -10.55
C ALA A 182 21.86 15.21 -9.19
N THR A 183 22.75 15.10 -8.20
CA THR A 183 22.53 15.47 -6.80
C THR A 183 23.38 16.66 -6.35
N TYR A 184 24.02 17.36 -7.30
CA TYR A 184 24.89 18.50 -7.00
C TYR A 184 24.48 19.73 -7.81
N TRP A 185 24.14 20.78 -7.08
CA TRP A 185 23.62 22.02 -7.66
C TRP A 185 24.36 23.22 -7.07
N THR A 186 24.74 24.16 -7.92
CA THR A 186 25.40 25.40 -7.50
C THR A 186 24.38 26.49 -7.22
N ILE A 187 24.41 27.02 -5.99
CA ILE A 187 23.54 28.10 -5.53
C ILE A 187 24.06 29.42 -6.13
N PRO A 188 23.22 30.21 -6.81
CA PRO A 188 23.61 31.51 -7.35
C PRO A 188 24.13 32.45 -6.25
N LYS A 189 25.12 33.30 -6.57
CA LYS A 189 25.67 34.27 -5.61
C LYS A 189 24.63 35.28 -5.09
N ALA A 190 23.57 35.52 -5.88
CA ALA A 190 22.46 36.38 -5.50
C ALA A 190 21.47 35.72 -4.52
N GLY A 191 21.65 34.43 -4.19
CA GLY A 191 20.69 33.64 -3.44
C GLY A 191 19.69 32.89 -4.33
N PRO A 192 18.71 32.19 -3.73
CA PRO A 192 17.63 31.53 -4.47
C PRO A 192 16.75 32.56 -5.18
N ALA A 193 16.21 32.18 -6.34
CA ALA A 193 15.36 33.06 -7.14
C ALA A 193 14.04 33.43 -6.43
N GLU A 194 13.56 32.55 -5.55
CA GLU A 194 12.33 32.70 -4.80
C GLU A 194 12.56 32.37 -3.29
N PRO A 195 11.92 33.08 -2.35
CA PRO A 195 12.17 32.97 -0.90
C PRO A 195 11.50 31.74 -0.24
N GLU A 196 11.20 30.70 -1.01
CA GLU A 196 10.50 29.49 -0.59
C GLU A 196 11.33 28.63 0.39
N PRO A 197 10.66 27.94 1.33
CA PRO A 197 11.33 27.16 2.38
C PRO A 197 12.20 26.03 1.84
N ASP A 198 11.78 25.34 0.77
CA ASP A 198 12.54 24.23 0.19
C ASP A 198 13.91 24.65 -0.34
N CYS A 199 14.04 25.86 -0.90
CA CYS A 199 15.32 26.35 -1.42
C CYS A 199 16.34 26.61 -0.30
N LYS A 200 15.87 26.85 0.93
CA LYS A 200 16.74 27.02 2.12
C LYS A 200 17.11 25.69 2.76
N ILE A 201 16.26 24.67 2.61
CA ILE A 201 16.46 23.33 3.19
C ILE A 201 17.41 22.50 2.33
N TRP A 202 17.42 22.71 1.01
CA TRP A 202 18.28 21.97 0.09
C TRP A 202 19.76 21.94 0.51
N SER A 203 20.36 20.74 0.53
CA SER A 203 21.77 20.50 0.84
C SER A 203 22.44 19.65 -0.25
N ASN A 204 23.72 19.91 -0.58
CA ASN A 204 24.49 19.03 -1.47
C ASN A 204 25.08 17.79 -0.74
N VAL A 205 24.85 17.69 0.58
CA VAL A 205 25.25 16.53 1.38
C VAL A 205 24.33 15.34 1.06
N GLN A 206 24.91 14.21 0.67
CA GLN A 206 24.16 13.07 0.12
C GLN A 206 23.18 12.42 1.12
N THR A 207 23.39 12.61 2.42
CA THR A 207 22.49 12.13 3.49
C THR A 207 21.35 13.09 3.81
N GLU A 208 21.38 14.33 3.31
CA GLU A 208 20.41 15.38 3.61
C GLU A 208 19.58 15.75 2.38
N LEU A 209 20.24 16.07 1.25
CA LEU A 209 19.62 16.42 -0.03
C LEU A 209 18.37 17.29 0.14
N CYS A 210 17.24 16.91 -0.49
CA CYS A 210 15.94 17.51 -0.24
C CYS A 210 15.05 16.61 0.62
N PHE A 211 15.62 15.70 1.43
CA PHE A 211 14.82 14.73 2.20
C PHE A 211 13.92 15.39 3.24
N ASP A 212 14.14 16.64 3.64
CA ASP A 212 13.23 17.36 4.54
C ASP A 212 12.31 18.37 3.83
N CYS A 213 12.53 18.59 2.53
CA CYS A 213 11.74 19.49 1.71
C CYS A 213 10.28 19.07 1.64
N GLU A 214 9.42 20.06 1.47
CA GLU A 214 8.02 19.85 1.15
C GLU A 214 7.86 19.08 -0.17
N SER A 215 8.68 19.40 -1.17
CA SER A 215 8.70 18.68 -2.45
C SER A 215 8.94 17.17 -2.31
N CYS A 216 9.85 16.73 -1.42
CA CYS A 216 10.10 15.32 -1.16
C CYS A 216 8.91 14.65 -0.44
N LYS A 217 8.39 15.29 0.60
CA LYS A 217 7.21 14.82 1.35
C LYS A 217 6.00 14.66 0.44
N ALA A 218 5.77 15.62 -0.45
CA ALA A 218 4.70 15.55 -1.43
C ALA A 218 4.90 14.42 -2.45
N ALA A 219 6.14 14.17 -2.87
CA ALA A 219 6.45 13.09 -3.78
C ALA A 219 6.30 11.70 -3.14
N VAL A 220 6.64 11.54 -1.86
CA VAL A 220 6.36 10.32 -1.09
C VAL A 220 4.85 10.10 -0.96
N LEU A 221 4.09 11.16 -0.63
CA LEU A 221 2.63 11.10 -0.57
C LEU A 221 2.01 10.72 -1.93
N TYR A 222 2.55 11.25 -3.04
CA TYR A 222 2.13 10.88 -4.38
C TYR A 222 2.28 9.38 -4.62
N ASN A 223 3.46 8.84 -4.29
CA ASN A 223 3.77 7.43 -4.48
C ASN A 223 2.84 6.56 -3.62
N ILE A 224 2.68 6.89 -2.33
CA ILE A 224 1.76 6.18 -1.42
C ILE A 224 0.33 6.20 -1.96
N LYS A 225 -0.17 7.37 -2.40
CA LYS A 225 -1.52 7.49 -2.98
C LYS A 225 -1.69 6.60 -4.22
N ARG A 226 -0.68 6.53 -5.10
CA ARG A 226 -0.70 5.67 -6.29
C ARG A 226 -0.79 4.19 -5.89
N GLU A 227 0.06 3.74 -4.96
CA GLU A 227 0.05 2.35 -4.49
C GLU A 227 -1.28 2.00 -3.81
N TRP A 228 -1.84 2.89 -2.98
CA TRP A 228 -3.15 2.69 -2.34
C TRP A 228 -4.29 2.59 -3.36
N ARG A 229 -4.23 3.34 -4.45
CA ARG A 229 -5.23 3.24 -5.53
C ARG A 229 -5.14 1.89 -6.24
N MET A 230 -3.93 1.37 -6.48
CA MET A 230 -3.73 0.03 -7.03
C MET A 230 -4.25 -1.05 -6.08
N LEU A 231 -3.95 -0.95 -4.78
CA LEU A 231 -4.49 -1.85 -3.76
C LEU A 231 -6.01 -1.79 -3.70
N ALA A 232 -6.62 -0.62 -3.79
CA ALA A 232 -8.08 -0.48 -3.82
C ALA A 232 -8.70 -1.19 -5.03
N ILE A 233 -8.10 -1.06 -6.22
CA ILE A 233 -8.55 -1.76 -7.44
C ILE A 233 -8.45 -3.28 -7.26
N ILE A 234 -7.29 -3.77 -6.78
CA ILE A 234 -7.09 -5.20 -6.51
C ILE A 234 -8.11 -5.69 -5.47
N ASN A 235 -8.37 -4.91 -4.42
CA ASN A 235 -9.33 -5.24 -3.38
C ASN A 235 -10.76 -5.32 -3.91
N VAL A 236 -11.16 -4.46 -4.86
CA VAL A 236 -12.45 -4.54 -5.55
C VAL A 236 -12.56 -5.85 -6.35
N CYS A 237 -11.51 -6.26 -7.07
CA CYS A 237 -11.51 -7.55 -7.77
C CYS A 237 -11.67 -8.73 -6.81
N ILE A 238 -10.94 -8.72 -5.68
CA ILE A 238 -11.07 -9.74 -4.63
C ILE A 238 -12.50 -9.76 -4.07
N LEU A 239 -13.09 -8.59 -3.80
CA LEU A 239 -14.45 -8.47 -3.28
C LEU A 239 -15.46 -9.18 -4.20
N VAL A 240 -15.37 -8.97 -5.51
CA VAL A 240 -16.25 -9.62 -6.50
C VAL A 240 -16.11 -11.14 -6.42
N VAL A 241 -14.88 -11.66 -6.39
CA VAL A 241 -14.62 -13.10 -6.27
C VAL A 241 -15.21 -13.65 -4.97
N VAL A 242 -14.97 -12.99 -3.83
CA VAL A 242 -15.47 -13.44 -2.52
C VAL A 242 -17.00 -13.44 -2.49
N ILE A 243 -17.66 -12.42 -3.05
CA ILE A 243 -19.13 -12.35 -3.13
C ILE A 243 -19.71 -13.50 -3.98
N THR A 244 -19.07 -13.84 -5.10
CA THR A 244 -19.52 -14.97 -5.93
C THR A 244 -19.40 -16.31 -5.19
N VAL A 245 -18.27 -16.54 -4.50
CA VAL A 245 -18.07 -17.73 -3.67
C VAL A 245 -19.08 -17.80 -2.53
N TYR A 246 -19.33 -16.68 -1.85
CA TYR A 246 -20.33 -16.57 -0.80
C TYR A 246 -21.74 -16.93 -1.31
N SER A 247 -22.12 -16.39 -2.47
CA SER A 247 -23.42 -16.67 -3.10
C SER A 247 -23.59 -18.16 -3.43
N ILE A 248 -22.56 -18.79 -3.99
CA ILE A 248 -22.55 -20.23 -4.28
C ILE A 248 -22.66 -21.04 -2.97
N GLY A 249 -21.90 -20.65 -1.94
CA GLY A 249 -21.95 -21.30 -0.62
C GLY A 249 -23.33 -21.20 0.03
N CYS A 250 -23.99 -20.04 -0.06
CA CYS A 250 -25.36 -19.86 0.41
C CYS A 250 -26.37 -20.74 -0.36
N CYS A 251 -26.24 -20.83 -1.68
CA CYS A 251 -27.06 -21.74 -2.50
C CYS A 251 -26.85 -23.20 -2.10
N ALA A 252 -25.61 -23.63 -1.88
CA ALA A 252 -25.29 -24.99 -1.43
C ALA A 252 -25.90 -25.28 -0.04
N LEU A 253 -25.79 -24.34 0.91
CA LEU A 253 -26.40 -24.49 2.23
C LEU A 253 -27.92 -24.60 2.16
N ARG A 254 -28.57 -23.80 1.30
CA ARG A 254 -30.03 -23.84 1.10
C ARG A 254 -30.48 -25.20 0.56
N ASN A 255 -29.76 -25.78 -0.41
CA ASN A 255 -30.05 -27.11 -0.94
C ASN A 255 -29.94 -28.19 0.14
N THR A 256 -28.86 -28.19 0.93
CA THR A 256 -28.67 -29.18 2.01
C THR A 256 -29.78 -29.10 3.06
N ARG A 257 -30.24 -27.89 3.41
CA ARG A 257 -31.39 -27.72 4.32
C ARG A 257 -32.70 -28.22 3.72
N TYR A 258 -32.90 -28.04 2.41
CA TYR A 258 -34.08 -28.53 1.71
C TYR A 258 -34.12 -30.07 1.69
N ASP A 259 -33.01 -30.72 1.37
CA ASP A 259 -32.91 -32.18 1.37
C ASP A 259 -33.12 -32.77 2.76
N HIS A 260 -32.57 -32.16 3.81
CA HIS A 260 -32.77 -32.61 5.19
C HIS A 260 -34.23 -32.46 5.66
N LYS A 261 -34.92 -31.38 5.27
CA LYS A 261 -36.36 -31.21 5.54
C LYS A 261 -37.19 -32.25 4.78
N ARG A 262 -36.81 -32.58 3.56
CA ARG A 262 -37.50 -33.58 2.72
C ARG A 262 -37.33 -35.02 3.26
N GLN A 263 -36.19 -35.33 3.88
CA GLN A 263 -35.96 -36.61 4.56
C GLN A 263 -36.72 -36.72 5.90
N ASN A 264 -36.75 -35.65 6.71
CA ASN A 264 -37.50 -35.64 7.98
C ASN A 264 -39.03 -35.46 7.81
N GLY A 265 -39.50 -35.11 6.62
CA GLY A 265 -40.92 -34.86 6.31
C GLY A 265 -41.61 -35.95 5.49
N ARG A 266 -40.99 -37.12 5.30
CA ARG A 266 -41.70 -38.32 4.82
C ARG A 266 -42.33 -39.03 6.02
N PRO A 267 -43.65 -39.31 6.01
CA PRO A 267 -44.26 -40.23 6.98
C PRO A 267 -43.66 -41.63 6.84
#